data_AF-A0A345YIU4-F1
#
_entry.id   AF-A0A345YIU4-F1
#
_cell.length_a   1.000
_cell.length_b   1.000
_cell.length_c   1.000
_cell.angle_alpha   90.00
_cell.angle_beta   90.00
_cell.angle_gamma   90.00
#
_symmetry.space_group_name_H-M   'P 1'
#
loop_
_entity.id
_entity.type
_entity.pdbx_description
1 polymer ?
#
loop_
_entity_poly.entity_id
_entity_poly.type
_entity_poly.pdbx_seq_one_letter_code
_entity_poly.pdbx_strand_id
1 'polypeptide(L)'
;MLTPDRIRACRADTGFSMMQAKRACQIADERFDGDDELGAAWMQADTLAVNVRGDRAAWNDQWARQKVATRKAASSDGEAEA
;
A
#
# COMPACT_ATOMS: atom_id res chain seq x y z
N MET A 1 0.86 -15.23 -3.17
CA MET A 1 1.65 -15.63 -4.37
C MET A 1 1.50 -14.55 -5.42
N LEU A 2 2.60 -14.11 -6.01
CA LEU A 2 2.62 -13.08 -7.03
C LEU A 2 2.14 -13.65 -8.38
N THR A 3 0.95 -13.25 -8.83
CA THR A 3 0.39 -13.68 -10.13
C THR A 3 0.22 -12.50 -11.07
N PRO A 4 0.22 -12.71 -12.41
CA PRO A 4 0.00 -11.62 -13.37
C PRO A 4 -1.30 -10.86 -13.13
N ASP A 5 -2.38 -11.54 -12.76
CA ASP A 5 -3.69 -10.92 -12.53
C ASP A 5 -3.71 -10.06 -11.28
N ARG A 6 -3.08 -10.52 -10.18
CA ARG A 6 -2.93 -9.71 -8.97
C ARG A 6 -2.17 -8.42 -9.24
N ILE A 7 -1.11 -8.48 -10.06
CA ILE A 7 -0.35 -7.27 -10.41
C ILE A 7 -1.17 -6.33 -11.30
N ARG A 8 -1.96 -6.86 -12.24
CA ARG A 8 -2.88 -6.06 -13.07
C ARG A 8 -3.94 -5.36 -12.23
N ALA A 9 -4.53 -6.06 -11.25
CA ALA A 9 -5.49 -5.50 -10.31
C ALA A 9 -4.86 -4.36 -9.49
N CYS A 10 -3.71 -4.63 -8.84
CA CYS A 10 -2.97 -3.61 -8.09
C CYS A 10 -2.67 -2.37 -8.96
N ARG A 11 -2.26 -2.57 -10.22
CA ARG A 11 -2.03 -1.47 -11.17
C ARG A 11 -3.31 -0.68 -11.46
N ALA A 12 -4.43 -1.36 -11.71
CA ALA A 12 -5.71 -0.71 -11.99
C ALA A 12 -6.16 0.16 -10.81
N ASP A 13 -5.99 -0.33 -9.58
CA ASP A 13 -6.44 0.35 -8.36
C ASP A 13 -5.55 1.54 -7.96
N THR A 14 -4.27 1.47 -8.28
CA THR A 14 -3.27 2.46 -7.79
C THR A 14 -2.80 3.44 -8.86
N GLY A 15 -3.00 3.14 -10.14
CA GLY A 15 -2.44 3.89 -11.26
C GLY A 15 -0.92 3.70 -11.45
N PHE A 16 -0.30 2.73 -10.78
CA PHE A 16 1.12 2.46 -10.88
C PHE A 16 1.59 1.99 -12.28
N SER A 17 2.87 2.18 -12.57
CA SER A 17 3.51 1.43 -13.65
C SER A 17 3.52 -0.08 -13.35
N MET A 18 3.69 -0.91 -14.37
CA MET A 18 3.68 -2.37 -14.20
C MET A 18 4.75 -2.87 -13.21
N MET A 19 5.94 -2.26 -13.22
CA MET A 19 7.02 -2.58 -12.29
C MET A 19 6.69 -2.15 -10.86
N GLN A 20 6.11 -0.96 -10.70
CA GLN A 20 5.67 -0.43 -9.42
C GLN A 20 4.58 -1.29 -8.78
N ALA A 21 3.57 -1.70 -9.55
CA ALA A 21 2.53 -2.62 -9.09
C ALA A 21 3.12 -3.98 -8.70
N LYS A 22 4.06 -4.51 -9.50
CA LYS A 22 4.75 -5.76 -9.16
C LYS A 22 5.47 -5.63 -7.82
N ARG A 23 6.17 -4.51 -7.60
CA ARG A 23 6.90 -4.26 -6.36
C ARG A 23 5.96 -4.11 -5.17
N ALA A 24 4.82 -3.43 -5.33
CA ALA A 24 3.80 -3.30 -4.29
C ALA A 24 3.28 -4.66 -3.82
N CYS A 25 2.93 -5.57 -4.74
CA CYS A 25 2.51 -6.93 -4.40
C CYS A 25 3.63 -7.76 -3.73
N GLN A 26 4.89 -7.54 -4.10
CA GLN A 26 6.03 -8.18 -3.42
C GLN A 26 6.17 -7.67 -1.98
N ILE A 27 6.03 -6.36 -1.77
CA ILE A 27 6.07 -5.77 -0.42
C ILE A 27 4.93 -6.30 0.44
N ALA A 28 3.73 -6.45 -0.14
CA ALA A 28 2.59 -7.08 0.53
C ALA A 28 2.94 -8.48 1.05
N ASP A 29 3.53 -9.33 0.20
CA ASP A 29 3.93 -10.69 0.56
C ASP A 29 5.10 -10.70 1.58
N GLU A 30 6.07 -9.78 1.45
CA GLU A 30 7.28 -9.71 2.28
C GLU A 30 7.02 -9.13 3.69
N ARG A 31 6.04 -8.23 3.84
CA ARG A 31 5.88 -7.40 5.05
C ARG A 31 4.48 -7.42 5.68
N PHE A 32 3.46 -7.76 4.91
CA PHE A 32 2.06 -7.55 5.30
C PHE A 32 1.18 -8.77 5.07
N ASP A 33 1.77 -9.97 5.09
CA ASP A 33 1.05 -11.25 4.94
C ASP A 33 0.15 -11.32 3.70
N GLY A 34 0.54 -10.62 2.63
CA GLY A 34 -0.19 -10.55 1.37
C GLY A 34 -1.24 -9.44 1.28
N ASP A 35 -1.33 -8.52 2.24
CA ASP A 35 -2.21 -7.35 2.17
C ASP A 35 -1.73 -6.35 1.09
N ASP A 36 -2.38 -6.40 -0.07
CA ASP A 36 -2.05 -5.59 -1.24
C ASP A 36 -2.30 -4.09 -1.02
N GLU A 37 -3.27 -3.71 -0.16
CA GLU A 37 -3.51 -2.30 0.16
C GLU A 37 -2.34 -1.71 0.96
N LEU A 38 -1.84 -2.48 1.94
CA LEU A 38 -0.66 -2.09 2.72
C LEU A 38 0.60 -2.08 1.87
N GLY A 39 0.79 -3.08 0.98
CA GLY A 39 1.93 -3.10 0.05
C GLY A 39 1.94 -1.89 -0.90
N ALA A 40 0.77 -1.52 -1.43
CA ALA A 40 0.63 -0.32 -2.27
C ALA A 40 0.87 0.97 -1.49
N ALA A 41 0.32 1.09 -0.28
CA ALA A 41 0.53 2.26 0.58
C ALA A 41 2.00 2.39 0.99
N TRP A 42 2.69 1.30 1.29
CA TRP A 42 4.12 1.31 1.59
C TRP A 42 4.94 1.82 0.41
N MET A 43 4.63 1.39 -0.81
CA MET A 43 5.34 1.88 -1.99
C MET A 43 5.12 3.37 -2.22
N GLN A 44 3.94 3.90 -1.93
CA GLN A 44 3.70 5.36 -1.92
C GLN A 44 4.47 6.08 -0.81
N ALA A 45 4.59 5.47 0.37
CA ALA A 45 5.42 6.02 1.44
C ALA A 45 6.87 6.12 0.96
N ASP A 46 7.37 5.09 0.29
CA ASP A 46 8.73 5.02 -0.19
C ASP A 46 9.06 6.13 -1.21
N THR A 47 8.13 6.44 -2.12
CA THR A 47 8.33 7.56 -3.06
C THR A 47 8.36 8.92 -2.35
N LEU A 48 7.67 9.06 -1.21
CA LEU A 48 7.60 10.28 -0.40
C LEU A 48 8.74 10.40 0.63
N ALA A 49 9.38 9.30 1.00
CA ALA A 49 10.39 9.21 2.06
C ALA A 49 11.76 9.80 1.68
N VAL A 50 11.82 10.76 0.75
CA VAL A 50 13.07 11.35 0.23
C VAL A 50 13.93 12.03 1.30
N ASN A 51 13.32 12.49 2.40
CA ASN A 51 14.00 13.19 3.49
C ASN A 51 13.96 12.44 4.84
N VAL A 52 13.47 11.20 4.86
CA VAL A 52 13.44 10.40 6.09
C VAL A 52 14.86 9.97 6.45
N ARG A 53 15.35 10.43 7.61
CA ARG A 53 16.66 10.02 8.16
C ARG A 53 16.46 8.84 9.10
N GLY A 54 17.34 7.83 9.01
CA GLY A 54 17.26 6.63 9.83
C GLY A 54 16.54 5.48 9.13
N ASP A 55 15.80 4.67 9.88
CA ASP A 55 15.13 3.49 9.35
C ASP A 55 13.89 3.86 8.52
N ARG A 56 14.11 4.02 7.22
CA ARG A 56 13.07 4.31 6.24
C ARG A 56 12.04 3.19 6.11
N ALA A 57 12.43 1.93 6.29
CA ALA A 57 11.50 0.81 6.14
C ALA A 57 10.48 0.79 7.28
N ALA A 58 10.93 1.02 8.52
CA ALA A 58 10.04 1.16 9.67
C ALA A 58 9.09 2.36 9.54
N TRP A 59 9.60 3.49 9.05
CA TRP A 59 8.76 4.67 8.78
C TRP A 59 7.69 4.38 7.71
N ASN A 60 8.08 3.75 6.60
CA ASN A 60 7.15 3.36 5.53
C ASN A 60 6.05 2.41 6.05
N ASP A 61 6.40 1.45 6.92
CA ASP A 61 5.43 0.53 7.53
C ASP A 61 4.38 1.27 8.37
N GLN A 62 4.83 2.20 9.20
CA GLN A 62 3.93 3.00 10.05
C GLN A 62 3.00 3.85 9.19
N TRP A 63 3.55 4.53 8.17
CA TRP A 63 2.77 5.37 7.28
C TRP A 63 1.74 4.57 6.47
N ALA A 64 2.13 3.40 5.96
CA ALA A 64 1.23 2.51 5.22
C ALA A 64 0.02 2.09 6.08
N ARG A 65 0.27 1.64 7.31
CA ARG A 65 -0.78 1.24 8.26
C ARG A 65 -1.71 2.41 8.61
N GLN A 66 -1.15 3.59 8.87
CA GLN A 66 -1.95 4.79 9.16
C GLN A 66 -2.83 5.16 7.97
N LYS A 67 -2.28 5.19 6.76
CA LYS A 67 -3.04 5.56 5.55
C LYS A 67 -4.21 4.63 5.29
N VAL A 68 -4.00 3.31 5.40
CA VAL A 68 -5.07 2.32 5.21
C VAL A 68 -6.11 2.43 6.33
N ALA A 69 -5.69 2.60 7.58
CA ALA A 69 -6.61 2.80 8.71
C ALA A 69 -7.51 4.03 8.52
N THR A 70 -6.95 5.18 8.11
CA THR A 70 -7.71 6.41 7.85
C THR A 70 -8.72 6.21 6.72
N ARG A 71 -8.35 5.50 5.64
CA ARG A 71 -9.27 5.21 4.54
C ARG A 71 -10.44 4.33 4.99
N LYS A 72 -10.15 3.29 5.79
CA LYS A 72 -11.17 2.39 6.33
C LYS A 72 -12.14 3.12 7.26
N ALA A 73 -11.62 4.03 8.11
CA ALA A 73 -12.46 4.89 8.94
C ALA A 73 -13.39 5.78 8.09
N ALA A 74 -12.84 6.43 7.06
CA ALA A 74 -13.62 7.29 6.17
C ALA A 74 -14.70 6.54 5.37
N SER A 75 -14.50 5.26 5.05
CA SER A 75 -15.55 4.44 4.42
C SER A 75 -16.65 4.00 5.39
N SER A 76 -16.32 3.79 6.67
CA SER A 76 -17.30 3.37 7.69
C SER A 76 -18.25 4.49 8.10
N ASP A 77 -17.78 5.74 8.10
CA ASP A 77 -18.62 6.90 8.43
C ASP A 77 -19.68 7.18 7.35
N GLY A 78 -19.47 6.74 6.10
CA GLY A 78 -20.44 6.89 5.01
C GLY A 78 -21.56 5.84 4.99
N GLU A 79 -21.40 4.71 5.69
CA GLU A 79 -22.43 3.66 5.79
C GLU A 79 -23.40 3.87 6.95
N ALA A 80 -23.11 4.78 7.89
CA ALA A 80 -23.94 5.05 9.06
C ALA A 80 -25.13 6.00 8.80
N GLU A 81 -25.23 6.61 7.62
CA GLU A 81 -26.27 7.61 7.27
C GLU A 81 -27.24 7.16 6.15
N ALA A 82 -27.28 5.88 5.77
CA ALA A 82 -28.15 5.35 4.71
C ALA A 82 -29.38 4.58 5.22
#